data_AF-A0A830GF28-F1
#
_entry.id   AF-A0A830GF28-F1
#
_cell.length_a   1.000
_cell.length_b   1.000
_cell.length_c   1.000
_cell.angle_alpha   90.00
_cell.angle_beta   90.00
_cell.angle_gamma   90.00
#
_symmetry.space_group_name_H-M   'P 1'
#
loop_
_entity.id
_entity.type
_entity.pdbx_description
1 polymer ?
#
loop_
_entity_poly.entity_id
_entity_poly.type
_entity_poly.pdbx_seq_one_letter_code
_entity_poly.pdbx_strand_id
1 'polypeptide(L)'
;MVPTDRDHTSVVALVECALVELTHEAVGAVFVAREVGQSTRTQYVAADDVGKQFQKRHFDDRLGWHETTIPRRIVRDELITQLTRSPSTTAERSGEGAASEPDTFVVKPVRELRTP
;
A
#
# COMPACT_ATOMS: atom_id res chain seq x y z
N MET A 1 -7.63 -18.56 9.14
CA MET A 1 -6.44 -19.16 8.49
C MET A 1 -5.72 -18.03 7.79
N VAL A 2 -4.65 -17.52 8.40
CA VAL A 2 -3.81 -16.48 7.78
C VAL A 2 -2.93 -17.20 6.76
N PRO A 3 -2.83 -16.75 5.49
CA PRO A 3 -1.98 -17.43 4.51
C PRO A 3 -0.54 -17.30 4.99
N THR A 4 -0.03 -18.43 5.50
CA THR A 4 1.39 -18.60 5.82
C THR A 4 2.01 -19.19 4.57
N ASP A 5 2.23 -18.37 3.55
CA ASP A 5 3.42 -18.42 2.71
C ASP A 5 3.38 -17.28 1.69
N ARG A 6 4.57 -16.77 1.36
CA ARG A 6 4.85 -15.64 0.45
C ARG A 6 4.68 -16.05 -1.02
N ASP A 7 3.67 -16.86 -1.29
CA ASP A 7 3.33 -17.25 -2.64
C ASP A 7 2.75 -16.02 -3.36
N HIS A 8 3.14 -15.80 -4.61
CA HIS A 8 2.61 -14.72 -5.43
C HIS A 8 1.08 -14.72 -5.41
N THR A 9 0.47 -15.92 -5.32
CA THR A 9 -0.97 -16.10 -5.14
C THR A 9 -1.52 -15.47 -3.85
N SER A 10 -0.81 -15.54 -2.72
CA SER A 10 -1.23 -14.92 -1.45
C SER A 10 -1.23 -13.39 -1.55
N VAL A 11 -0.20 -12.80 -2.17
CA VAL A 11 -0.11 -11.35 -2.39
C VAL A 11 -1.22 -10.88 -3.33
N VAL A 12 -1.45 -11.59 -4.43
CA VAL A 12 -2.53 -11.30 -5.37
C VAL A 12 -3.88 -11.37 -4.66
N ALA A 13 -4.14 -12.41 -3.85
CA ALA A 13 -5.39 -12.54 -3.11
C ALA A 13 -5.61 -11.40 -2.11
N LEU A 14 -4.56 -10.99 -1.38
CA LEU A 14 -4.61 -9.85 -0.46
C LEU A 14 -4.93 -8.55 -1.19
N VAL A 15 -4.25 -8.29 -2.32
CA VAL A 15 -4.47 -7.09 -3.13
C VAL A 15 -5.88 -7.09 -3.72
N GLU A 16 -6.36 -8.21 -4.25
CA GLU A 16 -7.73 -8.31 -4.76
C GLU A 16 -8.77 -8.09 -3.67
N CYS A 17 -8.56 -8.66 -2.48
CA CYS A 17 -9.45 -8.44 -1.34
C CYS A 17 -9.45 -6.96 -0.93
N ALA A 18 -8.28 -6.36 -0.76
CA ALA A 18 -8.15 -4.95 -0.41
C ALA A 18 -8.86 -4.07 -1.45
N LEU A 19 -8.62 -4.28 -2.75
CA LEU A 19 -9.26 -3.52 -3.81
C LEU A 19 -10.79 -3.69 -3.87
N VAL A 20 -11.35 -4.78 -3.36
CA VAL A 20 -12.81 -4.93 -3.19
C VAL A 20 -13.28 -4.15 -1.96
N GLU A 21 -12.50 -4.16 -0.87
CA GLU A 21 -12.79 -3.40 0.34
C GLU A 21 -12.81 -1.89 0.06
N LEU A 22 -11.78 -1.38 -0.62
CA LEU A 22 -11.63 0.04 -0.97
C LEU A 22 -12.79 0.61 -1.78
N THR A 23 -13.55 -0.24 -2.48
CA THR A 23 -14.61 0.18 -3.39
C THR A 23 -15.99 0.14 -2.76
N HIS A 24 -16.16 -0.66 -1.72
CA HIS A 24 -17.45 -0.81 -1.03
C HIS A 24 -17.46 -0.09 0.32
N GLU A 25 -16.29 0.17 0.90
CA GLU A 25 -16.14 0.83 2.18
C GLU A 25 -15.42 2.18 2.01
N ALA A 26 -15.67 3.11 2.94
CA ALA A 26 -15.02 4.42 2.97
C ALA A 26 -13.57 4.33 3.52
N VAL A 27 -12.79 3.41 2.95
CA VAL A 27 -11.41 3.09 3.31
C VAL A 27 -10.47 3.30 2.12
N GLY A 28 -9.19 3.45 2.39
CA GLY A 28 -8.14 3.54 1.39
C GLY A 28 -6.94 2.70 1.79
N ALA A 29 -6.20 2.22 0.79
CA ALA A 29 -4.96 1.52 0.99
C ALA A 29 -3.82 2.53 1.14
N VAL A 30 -2.91 2.27 2.08
CA VAL A 30 -1.71 3.06 2.30
C VAL A 30 -0.52 2.14 2.25
N PHE A 31 0.43 2.48 1.40
CA PHE A 31 1.74 1.88 1.35
C PHE A 31 2.79 2.92 1.76
N VAL A 32 3.57 2.62 2.79
CA VAL A 32 4.71 3.44 3.21
C VAL A 32 5.97 2.68 2.84
N ALA A 33 6.73 3.21 1.89
CA ALA A 33 8.04 2.70 1.55
C ALA A 33 9.09 3.47 2.36
N ARG A 34 9.95 2.76 3.08
CA ARG A 34 10.98 3.39 3.91
C ARG A 34 12.35 3.03 3.35
N GLU A 35 13.00 4.02 2.77
CA GLU A 35 14.36 3.90 2.25
C GLU A 35 15.34 4.66 3.15
N VAL A 36 16.65 4.39 3.00
CA VAL A 36 17.67 5.03 3.84
C VAL A 36 17.64 6.55 3.62
N GLY A 37 17.15 7.28 4.63
CA GLY A 37 17.06 8.74 4.61
C GLY A 37 15.82 9.32 3.93
N GLN A 38 14.87 8.52 3.44
CA GLN A 38 13.62 9.01 2.84
C GLN A 38 12.45 8.05 3.11
N SER A 39 11.24 8.60 3.26
CA SER A 39 10.01 7.80 3.34
C SER A 39 9.04 8.30 2.29
N THR A 40 8.59 7.41 1.41
CA THR A 40 7.50 7.73 0.49
C THR A 40 6.21 7.12 0.99
N ARG A 41 5.11 7.86 0.85
CA ARG A 41 3.79 7.38 1.26
C ARG A 41 2.85 7.44 0.07
N THR A 42 2.42 6.27 -0.38
CA THR A 42 1.43 6.14 -1.44
C THR A 42 0.09 5.76 -0.83
N GLN A 43 -0.98 6.44 -1.22
CA GLN A 43 -2.35 6.14 -0.82
C GLN A 43 -3.17 5.87 -2.07
N TYR A 44 -4.11 4.94 -1.98
CA TYR A 44 -5.07 4.63 -3.03
C TYR A 44 -6.47 4.66 -2.42
N VAL A 45 -7.35 5.48 -2.98
CA VAL A 45 -8.77 5.59 -2.58
C VAL A 45 -9.61 5.39 -3.82
N ALA A 46 -10.74 4.68 -3.71
CA ALA A 46 -11.66 4.56 -4.84
C ALA A 46 -12.13 5.95 -5.28
N ALA A 47 -12.00 6.24 -6.58
CA ALA A 47 -12.47 7.49 -7.18
C ALA A 47 -13.93 7.40 -7.63
N ASP A 48 -14.45 6.17 -7.73
CA ASP A 48 -15.80 5.83 -8.16
C ASP A 48 -16.35 4.65 -7.35
N ASP A 49 -17.68 4.55 -7.28
CA ASP A 49 -18.38 3.51 -6.52
C ASP A 49 -18.35 2.13 -7.18
N VAL A 50 -17.75 2.00 -8.37
CA VAL A 50 -17.66 0.73 -9.12
C VAL A 50 -16.25 0.15 -9.09
N GLY A 51 -15.29 0.84 -8.48
CA GLY A 51 -13.90 0.43 -8.38
C GLY A 51 -13.13 0.39 -9.69
N LYS A 52 -13.51 1.19 -10.69
CA LYS A 52 -12.79 1.24 -11.98
C LYS A 52 -11.57 2.16 -11.90
N GLN A 53 -11.68 3.25 -11.17
CA GLN A 53 -10.65 4.27 -11.00
C GLN A 53 -10.36 4.50 -9.52
N PHE A 54 -9.11 4.85 -9.25
CA PHE A 54 -8.61 5.13 -7.92
C PHE A 54 -7.81 6.43 -7.96
N GLN A 55 -8.03 7.26 -6.95
CA GLN A 55 -7.15 8.39 -6.65
C GLN A 55 -5.91 7.85 -5.96
N LYS A 56 -4.77 7.96 -6.63
CA LYS A 56 -3.45 7.73 -6.07
C LYS A 56 -2.89 9.04 -5.54
N ARG A 57 -2.61 9.09 -4.24
CA ARG A 57 -1.89 10.21 -3.61
C ARG A 57 -0.50 9.73 -3.21
N HIS A 58 0.54 10.27 -3.81
CA HIS A 58 1.92 9.93 -3.52
C HIS A 58 2.60 11.11 -2.83
N PHE A 59 3.13 10.87 -1.64
CA PHE A 59 3.97 11.80 -0.91
C PHE A 59 5.43 11.43 -1.09
N ASP A 60 6.20 12.41 -1.54
CA ASP A 60 7.65 12.36 -1.60
C ASP A 60 8.20 13.52 -0.76
N ASP A 61 9.23 13.29 0.04
CA ASP A 61 9.78 14.31 0.96
C ASP A 61 10.28 15.57 0.22
N ARG A 62 10.67 15.42 -1.06
CA ARG A 62 11.25 16.49 -1.87
C ARG A 62 10.19 17.29 -2.61
N LEU A 63 9.10 16.64 -3.03
CA LEU A 63 8.07 17.23 -3.90
C LEU A 63 6.72 17.44 -3.19
N GLY A 64 6.51 16.82 -2.03
CA GLY A 64 5.27 16.86 -1.27
C GLY A 64 4.20 15.89 -1.82
N TRP A 65 2.93 16.23 -1.60
CA TRP A 65 1.80 15.43 -2.05
C TRP A 65 1.48 15.67 -3.53
N HIS A 66 1.44 14.59 -4.30
CA HIS A 66 0.92 14.57 -5.67
C HIS A 66 -0.25 13.63 -5.78
N GLU A 67 -1.29 14.08 -6.46
CA GLU A 67 -2.50 13.30 -6.72
C GLU A 67 -2.62 12.99 -8.21
N THR A 68 -2.98 11.75 -8.52
CA THR A 68 -3.28 11.30 -9.87
C THR A 68 -4.42 10.28 -9.84
N THR A 69 -5.23 10.24 -10.89
CA THR A 69 -6.28 9.22 -11.03
C THR A 69 -5.79 8.12 -11.95
N ILE A 70 -5.79 6.88 -11.46
CA ILE A 70 -5.29 5.72 -12.19
C ILE A 70 -6.33 4.59 -12.20
N PRO A 71 -6.36 3.75 -13.24
CA PRO A 71 -7.32 2.65 -13.31
C PRO A 71 -6.94 1.51 -12.35
N ARG A 72 -7.94 0.73 -11.91
CA ARG A 72 -7.79 -0.41 -10.97
C ARG A 72 -6.63 -1.34 -11.31
N ARG A 73 -6.45 -1.65 -12.60
CA ARG A 73 -5.35 -2.53 -13.07
C ARG A 73 -3.98 -2.00 -12.64
N ILE A 74 -3.75 -0.70 -12.77
CA ILE A 74 -2.46 -0.07 -12.43
C ILE A 74 -2.25 -0.10 -10.93
N VAL A 75 -3.30 0.17 -10.13
CA VAL A 75 -3.24 0.04 -8.67
C VAL A 75 -2.86 -1.38 -8.26
N ARG A 76 -3.51 -2.38 -8.86
CA ARG A 76 -3.23 -3.80 -8.60
C ARG A 76 -1.77 -4.14 -8.89
N ASP A 77 -1.29 -3.86 -10.09
CA ASP A 77 0.08 -4.16 -10.50
C ASP A 77 1.12 -3.45 -9.61
N GLU A 78 0.87 -2.18 -9.25
CA GLU A 78 1.73 -1.44 -8.34
C GLU A 78 1.76 -2.05 -6.94
N LEU A 79 0.60 -2.38 -6.36
CA LEU A 79 0.51 -2.99 -5.03
C LEU A 79 1.15 -4.37 -4.98
N ILE A 80 0.93 -5.21 -5.99
CA ILE A 80 1.59 -6.53 -6.09
C ILE A 80 3.10 -6.34 -6.17
N THR A 81 3.58 -5.43 -7.03
CA THR A 81 5.02 -5.18 -7.20
C THR A 81 5.64 -4.68 -5.90
N GLN A 82 4.99 -3.73 -5.22
CA GLN A 82 5.43 -3.17 -3.94
C GLN A 82 5.49 -4.26 -2.86
N LEU A 83 4.40 -5.00 -2.66
CA LEU A 83 4.31 -6.06 -1.64
C LEU A 83 5.23 -7.26 -1.92
N THR A 84 5.52 -7.54 -3.19
CA THR A 84 6.46 -8.60 -3.59
C THR A 84 7.92 -8.15 -3.39
N ARG A 85 8.21 -6.87 -3.62
CA ARG A 85 9.57 -6.30 -3.49
C ARG A 85 9.94 -6.00 -2.04
N SER A 86 8.98 -5.67 -1.19
CA SER A 86 9.25 -5.33 0.21
C SER A 86 9.97 -6.47 0.94
N PRO A 87 11.18 -6.24 1.51
CA PRO A 87 11.83 -7.19 2.39
C PRO A 87 11.05 -7.23 3.71
N SER A 88 10.01 -8.06 3.71
CA SER A 88 9.45 -8.75 4.87
C SER A 88 9.77 -8.15 6.24
N THR A 89 8.87 -7.35 6.79
CA THR A 89 8.64 -7.47 8.24
C THR A 89 7.43 -8.32 8.47
N THR A 90 7.73 -9.55 8.82
CA THR A 90 7.02 -10.18 9.91
C THR A 90 8.06 -10.25 11.01
N ALA A 91 7.84 -9.55 12.12
CA ALA A 91 8.58 -9.77 13.36
C ALA A 91 8.55 -11.30 13.63
N GLU A 92 9.62 -11.99 14.02
CA GLU A 92 10.55 -11.68 15.10
C GLU A 92 11.92 -12.36 14.87
N ARG A 93 12.95 -11.81 15.53
CA ARG A 93 14.18 -12.47 16.03
C ARG A 93 15.51 -12.23 15.28
N SER A 94 16.34 -11.46 15.98
CA SER A 94 17.81 -11.55 16.12
C SER A 94 18.68 -11.20 14.92
N GLY A 95 19.39 -10.07 15.05
CA GLY A 95 20.62 -9.83 14.30
C GLY A 95 20.77 -8.37 13.90
N GLU A 96 21.43 -7.62 14.78
CA GLU A 96 22.23 -6.42 14.50
C GLU A 96 22.53 -6.17 13.00
N GLY A 97 22.16 -4.99 12.47
CA GLY A 97 22.79 -4.42 11.27
C GLY A 97 21.84 -3.74 10.28
N ALA A 98 21.86 -2.39 10.29
CA ALA A 98 21.20 -1.45 9.38
C ALA A 98 19.66 -1.35 9.50
N ALA A 99 19.21 -0.42 10.36
CA ALA A 99 17.81 -0.08 10.57
C ALA A 99 17.22 0.67 9.36
N SER A 100 16.82 -0.07 8.33
CA SER A 100 15.68 0.35 7.50
C SER A 100 14.44 -0.26 8.14
N GLU A 101 13.61 0.58 8.76
CA GLU A 101 12.25 0.18 9.10
C GLU A 101 11.59 -0.42 7.85
N PRO A 102 10.75 -1.45 8.01
CA PRO A 102 10.14 -2.09 6.86
C PRO A 102 9.14 -1.23 6.12
N ASP A 103 8.92 -1.57 4.85
CA ASP A 103 7.74 -1.12 4.14
C ASP A 103 6.47 -1.64 4.84
N THR A 104 5.44 -0.81 4.87
CA THR A 104 4.19 -1.12 5.57
C THR A 104 2.99 -0.89 4.66
N PHE A 105 2.14 -1.92 4.52
CA PHE A 105 0.84 -1.83 3.85
C PHE A 105 -0.28 -1.91 4.88
N VAL A 106 -1.17 -0.92 4.87
CA VAL A 106 -2.34 -0.87 5.77
C VAL A 106 -3.56 -0.33 5.03
N VAL A 107 -4.73 -0.88 5.33
CA VAL A 107 -6.00 -0.29 4.94
C VAL A 107 -6.50 0.58 6.10
N LYS A 108 -6.88 1.83 5.79
CA LYS A 108 -7.33 2.80 6.78
C LYS A 108 -8.58 3.55 6.30
N PRO A 109 -9.45 4.00 7.21
CA PRO A 109 -10.56 4.88 6.87
C PRO A 109 -10.10 6.13 6.12
N VAL A 110 -10.81 6.55 5.07
CA VAL A 110 -10.45 7.72 4.24
C VAL A 110 -10.30 9.00 5.08
N ARG A 111 -11.08 9.12 6.18
CA ARG A 111 -10.97 10.22 7.15
C ARG A 111 -9.59 10.33 7.81
N GLU A 112 -8.86 9.22 7.96
CA GLU A 112 -7.50 9.16 8.53
C GLU A 112 -6.40 9.33 7.46
N LEU A 113 -6.78 9.36 6.17
CA LEU A 113 -5.87 9.57 5.05
C LEU A 113 -5.72 11.05 4.69
N ARG A 114 -6.69 11.87 5.11
CA ARG A 114 -6.76 13.31 4.86
C ARG A 114 -6.06 14.16 5.92
N THR A 115 -5.41 13.54 6.91
CA THR A 115 -4.60 14.26 7.88
C THR A 115 -3.40 14.92 7.17
N PRO A 116 -3.23 16.25 7.28
CA PRO A 116 -2.14 16.99 6.62
C PRO A 116 -0.76 16.61 7.17
#